data_AF-W2QXK4-F1
#
_entry.id   AF-W2QXK4-F1
#
_cell.length_a   1.000
_cell.length_b   1.000
_cell.length_c   1.000
_cell.angle_alpha   90.00
_cell.angle_beta   90.00
_cell.angle_gamma   90.00
#
_symmetry.space_group_name_H-M   'P 1'
#
loop_
_entity.id
_entity.type
_entity.pdbx_description
1 polymer ?
#
loop_
_entity_poly.entity_id
_entity_poly.type
_entity_poly.pdbx_seq_one_letter_code
_entity_poly.pdbx_strand_id
1 'polypeptide(L)'
;MAVTQSRLPDEAPMAIPDNVTFRLLQYIDCQQAAMDQSLNETQQQCEEAYLIARVNLHGVTVPLQINISHLREAFGVTNYSLRPPLRPPTDIDTTTPTNNIEDLDHNDETSQ
;
A
#
# COMPACT_ATOMS: atom_id res chain seq x y z
N MET A 1 -16.21 11.40 50.60
CA MET A 1 -15.78 11.54 49.19
C MET A 1 -14.66 10.54 48.97
N ALA A 2 -14.80 9.60 48.04
CA ALA A 2 -13.81 8.57 47.76
C ALA A 2 -12.98 8.99 46.54
N VAL A 3 -11.67 9.20 46.74
CA VAL A 3 -10.72 9.47 45.67
C VAL A 3 -10.31 8.12 45.06
N THR A 4 -10.78 7.84 43.84
CA THR A 4 -10.24 6.75 43.03
C THR A 4 -8.83 7.12 42.61
N GLN A 5 -7.84 6.59 43.32
CA GLN A 5 -6.43 6.80 43.02
C GLN A 5 -6.06 5.99 41.77
N SER A 6 -5.76 6.68 40.68
CA SER A 6 -5.44 6.06 39.38
C SER A 6 -4.01 5.50 39.29
N ARG A 7 -3.14 5.89 40.23
CA ARG A 7 -1.71 5.55 40.21
C ARG A 7 -1.41 4.38 41.12
N LEU A 8 -0.79 3.33 40.57
CA LEU A 8 -0.20 2.23 41.35
C LEU A 8 0.94 2.77 42.24
N PRO A 9 1.13 2.26 43.47
CA PRO A 9 2.25 2.64 44.32
C PRO A 9 3.60 2.28 43.67
N ASP A 10 4.67 3.02 44.00
CA ASP A 10 5.96 2.90 43.31
C ASP A 10 6.64 1.53 43.47
N GLU A 11 6.27 0.75 44.49
CA GLU A 11 6.74 -0.63 44.70
C GLU A 11 5.89 -1.69 43.97
N ALA A 12 4.85 -1.28 43.24
CA ALA A 12 3.99 -2.22 42.56
C ALA A 12 4.71 -2.85 41.35
N PRO A 13 4.61 -4.18 41.17
CA PRO A 13 5.27 -4.85 40.06
C PRO A 13 4.69 -4.36 38.73
N MET A 14 5.58 -4.03 37.78
CA MET A 14 5.19 -3.76 36.41
C MET A 14 4.69 -5.06 35.77
N ALA A 15 3.38 -5.15 35.56
CA ALA A 15 2.74 -6.26 34.87
C ALA A 15 2.21 -5.77 33.52
N ILE A 16 2.39 -6.59 32.48
CA ILE A 16 1.78 -6.33 31.19
C ILE A 16 0.26 -6.51 31.36
N PRO A 17 -0.58 -5.53 31.00
CA PRO A 17 -2.02 -5.66 31.15
C PRO A 17 -2.57 -6.78 30.26
N ASP A 18 -3.29 -7.76 30.82
CA ASP A 18 -3.96 -8.81 30.03
C ASP A 18 -5.47 -8.52 29.89
N ASN A 19 -5.81 -7.27 29.60
CA ASN A 19 -7.19 -6.88 29.35
C ASN A 19 -7.51 -7.00 27.84
N VAL A 20 -8.80 -7.03 27.52
CA VAL A 20 -9.29 -7.17 26.14
C VAL A 20 -8.71 -6.09 25.23
N THR A 21 -8.61 -4.84 25.70
CA THR A 21 -8.05 -3.72 24.93
C THR A 21 -6.57 -3.93 24.60
N PHE A 22 -5.77 -4.38 25.58
CA PHE A 22 -4.35 -4.66 25.37
C PHE A 22 -4.13 -5.82 24.40
N ARG A 23 -4.94 -6.88 24.51
CA ARG A 23 -4.91 -8.01 23.56
C ARG A 23 -5.29 -7.59 22.14
N LEU A 24 -6.27 -6.68 21.99
CA LEU A 24 -6.64 -6.12 20.70
C LEU A 24 -5.52 -5.27 20.09
N LEU A 25 -4.86 -4.43 20.89
CA LEU A 25 -3.70 -3.67 20.43
C LEU A 25 -2.57 -4.60 19.99
N GLN A 26 -2.25 -5.62 20.79
CA GLN A 26 -1.26 -6.62 20.42
C GLN A 26 -1.62 -7.35 19.12
N TYR A 27 -2.91 -7.66 18.91
CA TYR A 27 -3.38 -8.25 17.65
C TYR A 27 -3.16 -7.31 16.47
N ILE A 28 -3.47 -6.01 16.61
CA ILE A 28 -3.23 -5.00 15.57
C ILE A 28 -1.73 -4.92 15.24
N ASP A 29 -0.87 -4.87 16.26
CA ASP A 29 0.58 -4.82 16.09
C ASP A 29 1.09 -6.06 15.36
N CYS A 30 0.60 -7.26 15.72
CA CYS A 30 0.93 -8.49 15.01
C CYS A 30 0.48 -8.49 13.55
N GLN A 31 -0.72 -7.97 13.26
CA GLN A 31 -1.21 -7.84 11.88
C GLN A 31 -0.35 -6.86 11.10
N GLN A 32 0.02 -5.72 11.68
CA GLN A 32 0.90 -4.74 11.03
C GLN A 32 2.27 -5.33 10.71
N ALA A 33 2.90 -6.02 11.67
CA ALA A 33 4.18 -6.68 11.46
C ALA A 33 4.12 -7.71 10.32
N ALA A 34 3.03 -8.49 10.24
CA ALA A 34 2.82 -9.44 9.15
C ALA A 34 2.65 -8.76 7.79
N MET A 35 1.92 -7.63 7.73
CA MET A 35 1.78 -6.83 6.52
C MET A 35 3.12 -6.24 6.07
N ASP A 36 3.88 -5.64 6.99
CA ASP A 36 5.20 -5.05 6.72
C ASP A 36 6.19 -6.10 6.22
N GLN A 37 6.15 -7.32 6.79
CA GLN A 37 6.94 -8.43 6.31
C GLN A 37 6.57 -8.84 4.88
N SER A 38 5.27 -9.01 4.59
CA SER A 38 4.81 -9.36 3.23
C SER A 38 5.17 -8.29 2.18
N LEU A 39 5.11 -7.02 2.57
CA LEU A 39 5.50 -5.88 1.74
C LEU A 39 7.00 -5.89 1.47
N ASN A 40 7.83 -6.16 2.48
CA ASN A 40 9.28 -6.26 2.31
C ASN A 40 9.67 -7.45 1.43
N GLU A 41 9.06 -8.62 1.62
CA GLU A 41 9.28 -9.80 0.77
C GLU A 41 8.90 -9.53 -0.70
N THR A 42 7.75 -8.90 -0.93
CA THR A 42 7.30 -8.52 -2.28
C THR A 42 8.22 -7.46 -2.92
N GLN A 43 8.69 -6.50 -2.13
CA GLN A 43 9.62 -5.47 -2.61
C GLN A 43 10.98 -6.07 -2.99
N GLN A 44 11.54 -6.97 -2.16
CA GLN A 44 12.77 -7.68 -2.48
C GLN A 44 12.63 -8.50 -3.78
N GLN A 45 11.50 -9.18 -3.97
CA GLN A 45 11.22 -9.89 -5.23
C GLN A 45 11.10 -8.95 -6.44
N CYS A 46 10.55 -7.74 -6.26
CA CYS A 46 10.49 -6.74 -7.32
C CYS A 46 11.87 -6.16 -7.65
N GLU A 47 12.74 -6.02 -6.65
CA GLU A 47 14.05 -5.41 -6.80
C GLU A 47 15.02 -6.28 -7.63
N GLU A 48 14.84 -7.62 -7.55
CA GLU A 48 15.54 -8.62 -8.36
C GLU A 48 14.80 -9.06 -9.63
N ALA A 49 13.62 -8.50 -9.92
CA ALA A 49 12.82 -8.91 -11.07
C ALA A 49 13.44 -8.42 -12.40
N TYR A 50 14.10 -9.34 -13.09
CA TYR A 50 14.45 -9.16 -14.49
C TYR A 50 13.28 -9.60 -15.38
N LEU A 51 12.80 -8.70 -16.24
CA LEU A 51 11.79 -9.03 -17.26
C LEU A 51 12.41 -9.02 -18.66
N ILE A 52 11.93 -9.92 -19.52
CA ILE A 52 12.29 -9.91 -20.93
C ILE A 52 11.39 -8.91 -21.64
N ALA A 53 11.94 -7.75 -22.00
CA ALA A 53 11.26 -6.75 -22.81
C ALA A 53 11.66 -6.90 -24.28
N ARG A 54 10.69 -6.77 -25.19
CA ARG A 54 10.96 -6.73 -26.63
C ARG A 54 11.28 -5.29 -27.02
N VAL A 55 12.51 -5.03 -27.42
CA VAL A 55 12.99 -3.70 -27.82
C VAL A 55 13.27 -3.69 -29.31
N ASN A 56 12.88 -2.62 -30.01
CA ASN A 56 13.22 -2.43 -31.42
C ASN A 56 14.55 -1.69 -31.54
N LEU A 57 15.56 -2.35 -32.11
CA LEU A 57 16.87 -1.78 -32.40
C LEU A 57 17.09 -1.83 -33.91
N HIS A 58 17.19 -0.66 -34.55
CA HIS A 58 17.39 -0.53 -36.00
C HIS A 58 16.37 -1.33 -36.86
N GLY A 59 15.12 -1.40 -36.42
CA GLY A 59 14.05 -2.11 -37.13
C GLY A 59 13.97 -3.62 -36.85
N VAL A 60 14.83 -4.15 -35.97
CA VAL A 60 14.78 -5.55 -35.53
C VAL A 60 14.31 -5.61 -34.07
N THR A 61 13.30 -6.43 -33.81
CA THR A 61 12.83 -6.68 -32.44
C THR A 61 13.74 -7.70 -31.75
N VAL A 62 14.39 -7.28 -30.67
CA VAL A 62 15.30 -8.11 -29.87
C VAL A 62 14.74 -8.26 -28.46
N PRO A 63 14.65 -9.49 -27.91
CA PRO A 63 14.33 -9.70 -26.51
C PRO A 63 15.55 -9.32 -25.65
N LEU A 64 15.38 -8.34 -24.76
CA LEU A 64 16.39 -7.90 -23.81
C LEU A 64 15.92 -8.21 -22.39
N GLN A 65 16.84 -8.71 -21.57
CA GLN A 65 16.61 -8.86 -20.13
C GLN A 65 16.87 -7.51 -19.44
N ILE A 66 15.83 -6.92 -18.86
CA ILE A 66 15.88 -5.59 -18.26
C ILE A 66 15.57 -5.72 -16.76
N ASN A 67 16.43 -5.12 -15.92
CA ASN A 67 16.14 -4.96 -14.50
C ASN A 67 15.03 -3.91 -14.33
N ILE A 68 13.93 -4.28 -13.67
CA ILE A 68 12.77 -3.41 -13.54
C ILE A 68 13.02 -2.24 -12.58
N SER A 69 13.86 -2.39 -11.57
CA SER A 69 14.23 -1.31 -10.64
C SER A 69 14.94 -0.18 -11.38
N HIS A 70 15.90 -0.51 -12.24
CA HIS A 70 16.62 0.47 -13.05
C HIS A 70 15.71 1.13 -14.09
N LEU A 71 14.78 0.35 -14.66
CA LEU A 71 13.78 0.88 -15.60
C LEU A 71 12.88 1.89 -14.89
N ARG A 72 12.33 1.53 -13.73
CA ARG A 72 11.47 2.40 -12.91
C ARG A 72 12.19 3.67 -12.50
N GLU A 73 13.45 3.56 -12.05
CA GLU A 73 14.30 4.72 -11.73
C GLU A 73 14.45 5.65 -12.94
N ALA A 74 14.75 5.12 -14.11
CA ALA A 74 14.87 5.91 -15.34
C ALA A 74 13.55 6.61 -15.74
N PHE A 75 12.41 6.01 -15.43
CA PHE A 75 11.09 6.59 -15.67
C PHE A 75 10.57 7.46 -14.49
N GLY A 76 11.32 7.61 -13.40
CA GLY A 76 10.89 8.33 -12.21
C GLY A 76 9.72 7.68 -11.47
N VAL A 77 9.49 6.39 -11.68
CA VAL A 77 8.43 5.61 -11.03
C VAL A 77 8.99 5.01 -9.75
N THR A 78 8.17 4.94 -8.71
CA THR A 78 8.55 4.34 -7.43
C THR A 78 8.91 2.85 -7.59
N ASN A 79 9.97 2.41 -6.93
CA ASN A 79 10.40 1.01 -6.97
C ASN A 79 9.47 0.06 -6.21
N TYR A 80 8.61 0.58 -5.33
CA TYR A 80 7.57 -0.19 -4.67
C TYR A 80 6.28 -0.26 -5.51
N SER A 81 5.55 -1.36 -5.37
CA SER A 81 4.22 -1.52 -6.00
C SER A 81 3.25 -0.49 -5.44
N LEU A 82 2.61 0.29 -6.32
CA LEU A 82 1.51 1.21 -5.95
C LEU A 82 0.21 0.48 -5.60
N ARG A 83 0.16 -0.84 -5.75
CA ARG A 83 -0.94 -1.68 -5.25
C ARG A 83 -0.51 -2.26 -3.91
N PRO A 84 -1.11 -1.81 -2.79
CA PRO A 84 -0.97 -2.51 -1.52
C PRO A 84 -1.44 -3.97 -1.70
N PRO A 85 -0.74 -4.96 -1.12
CA PRO A 85 -1.08 -6.37 -1.27
C PRO A 85 -2.45 -6.74 -0.69
N LEU A 86 -3.05 -5.87 0.13
CA LEU A 86 -4.27 -6.15 0.88
C LEU A 86 -5.55 -5.52 0.32
N ARG A 87 -5.56 -5.02 -0.93
CA ARG A 87 -6.85 -4.86 -1.59
C ARG A 87 -7.20 -6.20 -2.24
N PRO A 88 -8.21 -6.93 -1.73
CA PRO A 88 -8.84 -7.94 -2.56
C PRO A 88 -9.18 -7.30 -3.91
N PRO A 89 -9.09 -8.05 -5.03
CA PRO A 89 -9.67 -7.60 -6.28
C PRO A 89 -11.07 -7.11 -5.94
N THR A 90 -11.32 -5.83 -6.16
CA THR A 90 -12.66 -5.31 -5.97
C THR A 90 -13.43 -5.88 -7.15
N ASP A 91 -14.10 -7.02 -6.93
CA ASP A 91 -15.13 -7.57 -7.81
C ASP A 91 -16.37 -6.67 -7.70
N ILE A 92 -16.16 -5.39 -8.00
CA ILE A 92 -17.23 -4.48 -8.32
C ILE A 92 -17.42 -4.67 -9.81
N ASP A 93 -18.53 -5.34 -10.16
CA ASP A 93 -19.15 -5.23 -11.48
C ASP A 93 -19.49 -3.75 -11.68
N THR A 94 -18.45 -2.97 -12.02
CA THR A 94 -18.57 -1.55 -12.28
C THR A 94 -19.18 -1.48 -13.65
N THR A 95 -20.51 -1.62 -13.68
CA THR A 95 -21.29 -1.37 -14.88
C THR A 95 -20.84 -0.04 -15.44
N THR A 96 -20.53 -0.01 -16.73
CA THR A 96 -20.21 1.24 -17.42
C THR A 96 -21.32 2.24 -17.10
N PRO A 97 -20.98 3.45 -16.63
CA PRO A 97 -22.00 4.44 -16.27
C PRO A 97 -22.94 4.60 -17.45
N THR A 98 -24.22 4.28 -17.23
CA THR A 98 -25.22 4.24 -18.32
C THR A 98 -25.40 5.61 -18.96
N ASN A 99 -25.13 6.68 -18.20
CA ASN A 99 -25.22 8.04 -18.66
C ASN A 99 -23.88 8.75 -18.44
N ASN A 100 -23.45 9.48 -19.47
CA ASN A 100 -22.39 10.47 -19.34
C ASN A 100 -22.88 11.55 -18.36
N ILE A 101 -22.13 11.79 -17.28
CA ILE A 101 -22.42 12.88 -16.34
C ILE A 101 -21.69 14.10 -16.88
N GLU A 102 -22.41 15.19 -17.12
CA GLU A 102 -21.79 16.46 -17.55
C GLU A 102 -20.92 17.02 -16.42
N ASP A 103 -19.70 17.45 -16.76
CA ASP A 103 -18.78 18.09 -15.84
C ASP A 103 -19.26 19.52 -15.57
N LEU A 104 -19.99 19.68 -14.47
CA LEU A 104 -20.56 20.98 -14.07
C LEU A 104 -19.54 21.89 -13.38
N ASP A 105 -18.44 21.31 -12.86
CA ASP A 105 -17.46 22.02 -12.05
C ASP A 105 -16.41 22.75 -12.90
N HIS A 106 -16.17 22.28 -14.13
CA HIS A 106 -15.28 22.91 -15.12
C HIS A 106 -16.03 23.62 -16.26
N ASN A 107 -17.30 23.98 -16.05
CA ASN A 107 -17.95 24.95 -16.92
C ASN A 107 -17.25 26.29 -16.73
N ASP A 108 -16.20 26.53 -17.51
CA ASP A 108 -15.62 27.85 -17.69
C ASP A 108 -16.78 28.76 -18.12
N GLU A 109 -17.19 29.68 -17.25
CA GLU A 109 -18.01 30.83 -17.60
C GLU A 109 -17.20 31.75 -18.53
N THR A 110 -16.96 31.27 -19.75
CA THR A 110 -16.31 32.01 -20.83
C THR A 110 -17.26 32.08 -22.03
N SER A 111 -18.38 32.77 -21.82
CA SER A 111 -19.02 33.53 -22.90
C SER A 111 -19.90 34.62 -22.30
N GLN A 112 -19.29 35.78 -22.05
CA GLN A 112 -19.82 37.07 -22.47
C GLN A 112 -18.69 38.11 -22.56
#